data_AF-A0A521RH63-F1
#
_entry.id   AF-A0A521RH63-F1
#
_cell.length_a   1.000
_cell.length_b   1.000
_cell.length_c   1.000
_cell.angle_alpha   90.00
_cell.angle_beta   90.00
_cell.angle_gamma   90.00
#
_symmetry.space_group_name_H-M   'P 1'
#
loop_
_entity.id
_entity.type
_entity.pdbx_description
1 polymer ?
#
loop_
_entity_poly.entity_id
_entity_poly.type
_entity_poly.pdbx_seq_one_letter_code
_entity_poly.pdbx_strand_id
1 'polypeptide(L)'
;MTDKVRKPGKKTAAVKGGNPEVYEAQRKYPRLALDEPATLVKANEEMVDVMIHDLSIDGLQIRCDRQTAGIIHPSGKFIKPGRGPLVRVRFKLQVGLEPGEVVARCRIFYLTGIGGNQFAFGLKFTGFAGNGAAEVERYIMRRIEPVEDKVRSYLGAPRSSEEISRYLRMGVSEVYEMLERLKIKGEVVTYQDGGVMRNLRLSAALTEIFDTLRQFNKRLSELEDRRDRK
;
A
#
# COMPACT_ATOMS: atom_id res chain seq x y z
N MET A 1 -58.16 -7.64 35.12
CA MET A 1 -56.86 -7.15 35.64
C MET A 1 -55.85 -8.27 35.46
N THR A 2 -54.94 -8.12 34.51
CA THR A 2 -54.08 -9.19 33.99
C THR A 2 -52.63 -8.97 34.39
N ASP A 3 -52.10 -9.84 35.26
CA ASP A 3 -50.67 -9.94 35.53
C ASP A 3 -49.99 -10.81 34.47
N LYS A 4 -49.21 -10.17 33.59
CA LYS A 4 -48.27 -10.86 32.68
C LYS A 4 -46.86 -10.75 33.24
N VAL A 5 -46.38 -11.89 33.73
CA VAL A 5 -45.00 -12.17 34.16
C VAL A 5 -44.00 -11.77 33.06
N ARG A 6 -43.11 -10.82 33.38
CA ARG A 6 -41.94 -10.42 32.59
C ARG A 6 -40.95 -11.59 32.51
N LYS A 7 -40.66 -12.08 31.31
CA LYS A 7 -39.52 -12.99 31.05
C LYS A 7 -38.21 -12.20 31.02
N PRO A 8 -37.11 -12.70 31.63
CA PRO A 8 -35.82 -12.05 31.62
C PRO A 8 -35.14 -12.13 30.24
N GLY A 9 -34.36 -11.09 29.94
CA GLY A 9 -33.85 -10.73 28.62
C GLY A 9 -33.02 -11.78 27.88
N LYS A 10 -33.15 -11.75 26.55
CA LYS A 10 -32.26 -12.43 25.61
C LYS A 10 -30.82 -11.97 25.84
N LYS A 11 -29.96 -12.91 26.22
CA LYS A 11 -28.51 -12.77 26.18
C LYS A 11 -28.10 -12.34 24.76
N THR A 12 -27.48 -11.17 24.66
CA THR A 12 -26.79 -10.68 23.45
C THR A 12 -25.66 -11.64 23.12
N ALA A 13 -25.77 -12.33 21.99
CA ALA A 13 -24.71 -13.18 21.48
C ALA A 13 -23.49 -12.31 21.15
N ALA A 14 -22.36 -12.59 21.79
CA ALA A 14 -21.07 -12.02 21.43
C ALA A 14 -20.78 -12.34 19.96
N VAL A 15 -20.58 -11.29 19.15
CA VAL A 15 -20.08 -11.42 17.79
C VAL A 15 -18.68 -12.02 17.89
N LYS A 16 -18.55 -13.31 17.55
CA LYS A 16 -17.24 -13.94 17.34
C LYS A 16 -16.53 -13.15 16.23
N GLY A 17 -15.47 -12.43 16.59
CA GLY A 17 -14.66 -11.68 15.63
C GLY A 17 -14.11 -12.63 14.57
N GLY A 18 -14.31 -12.29 13.29
CA GLY A 18 -13.62 -13.00 12.21
C GLY A 18 -12.13 -12.68 12.27
N ASN A 19 -11.27 -13.66 12.02
CA ASN A 19 -9.82 -13.44 11.96
C ASN A 19 -9.54 -12.34 10.90
N PRO A 20 -8.99 -11.17 11.29
CA PRO A 20 -8.71 -10.06 10.37
C PRO A 20 -7.86 -10.51 9.18
N GLU A 21 -6.93 -11.44 9.41
CA GLU A 21 -6.01 -12.00 8.41
C GLU A 21 -6.73 -12.60 7.19
N VAL A 22 -7.93 -13.15 7.37
CA VAL A 22 -8.70 -13.79 6.29
C VAL A 22 -9.12 -12.75 5.24
N TYR A 23 -9.47 -11.54 5.67
CA TYR A 23 -9.85 -10.46 4.75
C TYR A 23 -8.63 -9.76 4.16
N GLU A 24 -7.52 -9.70 4.90
CA GLU A 24 -6.28 -9.12 4.41
C GLU A 24 -5.64 -10.00 3.32
N ALA A 25 -5.69 -11.32 3.46
CA ALA A 25 -5.15 -12.27 2.48
C ALA A 25 -5.91 -12.27 1.14
N GLN A 26 -7.15 -11.79 1.10
CA GLN A 26 -7.98 -11.72 -0.11
C GLN A 26 -7.89 -10.37 -0.85
N ARG A 27 -6.98 -9.50 -0.44
CA ARG A 27 -6.81 -8.18 -1.07
C ARG A 27 -6.25 -8.33 -2.49
N LYS A 28 -6.93 -7.72 -3.46
CA LYS A 28 -6.48 -7.67 -4.85
C LYS A 28 -5.43 -6.59 -5.11
N TYR A 29 -5.45 -5.52 -4.32
CA TYR A 29 -4.59 -4.35 -4.52
C TYR A 29 -3.78 -4.03 -3.26
N PRO A 30 -2.55 -3.51 -3.40
CA PRO A 30 -1.79 -2.98 -2.28
C PRO A 30 -2.55 -1.83 -1.63
N ARG A 31 -2.41 -1.72 -0.31
CA ARG A 31 -3.06 -0.68 0.49
C ARG A 31 -2.01 0.20 1.16
N LEU A 32 -2.22 1.50 1.09
CA LEU A 32 -1.43 2.50 1.80
C LEU A 32 -2.07 2.78 3.14
N ALA A 33 -1.27 2.76 4.22
CA ALA A 33 -1.70 3.29 5.50
C ALA A 33 -1.93 4.81 5.36
N LEU A 34 -3.05 5.27 5.90
CA LEU A 34 -3.53 6.64 5.72
C LEU A 34 -3.78 7.33 7.06
N ASP A 35 -4.56 6.71 7.95
CA ASP A 35 -4.99 7.25 9.25
C ASP A 35 -5.48 8.72 9.16
N GLU A 36 -6.39 8.99 8.21
CA GLU A 36 -6.96 10.32 7.96
C GLU A 36 -8.44 10.40 8.40
N PRO A 37 -8.87 11.54 8.97
CA PRO A 37 -10.27 11.76 9.32
C PRO A 37 -11.15 11.83 8.07
N ALA A 38 -12.35 11.29 8.20
CA ALA A 38 -13.34 11.30 7.15
C ALA A 38 -14.76 11.37 7.75
N THR A 39 -15.72 11.72 6.90
CA THR A 39 -17.14 11.70 7.24
C THR A 39 -17.84 10.64 6.40
N LEU A 40 -18.42 9.64 7.05
CA LEU A 40 -19.30 8.65 6.43
C LEU A 40 -20.73 9.16 6.48
N VAL A 41 -21.38 9.19 5.31
CA VAL A 41 -22.79 9.57 5.15
C VAL A 41 -23.59 8.33 4.79
N LYS A 42 -24.55 7.97 5.65
CA LYS A 42 -25.45 6.84 5.46
C LYS A 42 -26.57 7.18 4.47
N ALA A 43 -27.36 6.18 4.07
CA ALA A 43 -28.49 6.38 3.16
C ALA A 43 -29.61 7.28 3.73
N ASN A 44 -29.71 7.40 5.06
CA ASN A 44 -30.62 8.31 5.75
C ASN A 44 -30.01 9.72 5.95
N GLU A 45 -28.94 10.06 5.23
CA GLU A 45 -28.18 11.32 5.33
C GLU A 45 -27.54 11.61 6.70
N GLU A 46 -27.63 10.67 7.64
CA GLU A 46 -26.92 10.77 8.91
C GLU A 46 -25.41 10.66 8.70
N MET A 47 -24.68 11.58 9.31
CA MET A 47 -23.23 11.70 9.19
C MET A 47 -22.53 11.14 10.42
N VAL A 48 -21.43 10.43 10.18
CA VAL A 48 -20.64 9.78 11.21
C VAL A 48 -19.17 10.09 10.94
N ASP A 49 -18.50 10.69 11.91
CA ASP A 49 -17.05 10.90 11.83
C ASP A 49 -16.33 9.58 12.04
N VAL A 50 -15.35 9.34 11.17
CA VAL A 50 -14.64 8.06 11.09
C VAL A 50 -13.16 8.30 10.78
N MET A 51 -12.34 7.27 11.01
CA MET A 51 -10.93 7.27 10.64
C MET A 51 -10.69 6.28 9.51
N ILE A 52 -10.16 6.76 8.37
CA ILE A 52 -9.70 5.88 7.30
C ILE A 52 -8.35 5.35 7.70
N HIS A 53 -8.26 4.04 7.91
CA HIS A 53 -7.01 3.38 8.27
C HIS A 53 -6.12 3.11 7.07
N ASP A 54 -6.69 2.53 6.01
CA ASP A 54 -5.96 2.20 4.79
C ASP A 54 -6.76 2.54 3.52
N LEU A 55 -6.05 2.79 2.43
CA LEU A 55 -6.60 3.16 1.12
C LEU A 55 -5.94 2.37 0.00
N SER A 56 -6.72 1.98 -0.99
CA SER A 56 -6.28 1.32 -2.23
C SER A 56 -7.10 1.81 -3.41
N ILE A 57 -6.75 1.39 -4.62
CA ILE A 57 -7.44 1.87 -5.83
C ILE A 57 -8.90 1.37 -5.90
N ASP A 58 -9.24 0.28 -5.21
CA ASP A 58 -10.58 -0.32 -5.23
C ASP A 58 -11.43 -0.05 -4.00
N GLY A 59 -10.85 0.53 -2.95
CA GLY A 59 -11.55 0.72 -1.69
C GLY A 59 -10.67 1.20 -0.55
N LEU A 60 -11.29 1.33 0.61
CA LEU A 60 -10.66 1.80 1.84
C LEU A 60 -11.09 0.96 3.04
N GLN A 61 -10.37 1.08 4.15
CA GLN A 61 -10.76 0.52 5.42
C GLN A 61 -11.01 1.63 6.43
N ILE A 62 -12.11 1.56 7.16
CA ILE A 62 -12.38 2.41 8.31
C ILE A 62 -12.12 1.63 9.59
N ARG A 63 -11.49 2.27 10.58
CA ARG A 63 -11.39 1.76 11.94
C ARG A 63 -12.17 2.66 12.89
N CYS A 64 -12.94 2.04 13.79
CA CYS A 64 -13.74 2.77 14.75
C CYS A 64 -14.04 1.93 15.99
N ASP A 65 -14.61 2.56 17.02
CA ASP A 65 -15.04 1.87 18.22
C ASP A 65 -16.41 1.18 18.06
N ARG A 66 -16.84 0.43 19.09
CA ARG A 66 -18.15 -0.23 19.10
C ARG A 66 -19.32 0.72 18.92
N GLN A 67 -19.26 1.91 19.52
CA GLN A 67 -20.35 2.89 19.45
C GLN A 67 -20.54 3.34 18.00
N THR A 68 -19.46 3.77 17.37
CA THR A 68 -19.42 4.20 15.97
C THR A 68 -19.81 3.07 15.02
N ALA A 69 -19.33 1.85 15.27
CA ALA A 69 -19.72 0.67 14.49
C ALA A 69 -21.23 0.38 14.58
N GLY A 70 -21.83 0.58 15.77
CA GLY A 70 -23.27 0.48 15.98
C GLY A 70 -24.07 1.57 15.28
N ILE A 71 -23.50 2.76 15.06
CA ILE A 71 -24.14 3.82 14.29
C ILE A 71 -24.07 3.51 12.78
N ILE A 72 -22.89 3.08 12.29
CA ILE A 72 -22.65 2.77 10.87
C ILE A 72 -23.49 1.56 10.42
N HIS A 73 -23.52 0.49 11.22
CA HIS A 73 -24.26 -0.73 10.92
C HIS A 73 -25.00 -1.26 12.15
N PRO A 74 -26.18 -0.68 12.48
CA PRO A 74 -26.91 -0.97 13.71
C PRO A 74 -27.31 -2.42 13.90
N SER A 75 -27.48 -3.16 12.80
CA SER A 75 -27.83 -4.57 12.91
C SER A 75 -26.72 -5.41 13.55
N GLY A 76 -25.46 -4.98 13.44
CA GLY A 76 -24.27 -5.75 13.82
C GLY A 76 -24.15 -7.11 13.12
N LYS A 77 -25.03 -7.40 12.16
CA LYS A 77 -25.08 -8.70 11.48
C LYS A 77 -23.96 -8.81 10.47
N PHE A 78 -23.55 -10.04 10.23
CA PHE A 78 -22.60 -10.36 9.16
C PHE A 78 -23.04 -9.76 7.82
N ILE A 79 -22.11 -9.11 7.14
CA ILE A 79 -22.31 -8.53 5.83
C ILE A 79 -21.96 -9.59 4.79
N LYS A 80 -22.95 -10.08 4.05
CA LYS A 80 -22.69 -10.98 2.94
C LYS A 80 -21.90 -10.24 1.85
N PRO A 81 -20.91 -10.89 1.20
CA PRO A 81 -20.15 -10.29 0.11
C PRO A 81 -21.08 -9.67 -0.95
N GLY A 82 -20.79 -8.43 -1.34
CA GLY A 82 -21.57 -7.67 -2.33
C GLY A 82 -22.97 -7.21 -1.90
N ARG A 83 -23.43 -7.54 -0.68
CA ARG A 83 -24.78 -7.22 -0.18
C ARG A 83 -24.81 -6.16 0.91
N GLY A 84 -23.67 -5.60 1.31
CA GLY A 84 -23.65 -4.57 2.34
C GLY A 84 -24.27 -3.24 1.89
N PRO A 85 -24.61 -2.36 2.84
CA PRO A 85 -25.25 -1.08 2.55
C PRO A 85 -24.34 -0.16 1.72
N LEU A 86 -24.98 0.73 0.95
CA LEU A 86 -24.31 1.82 0.26
C LEU A 86 -24.14 3.01 1.20
N VAL A 87 -22.98 3.63 1.14
CA VAL A 87 -22.61 4.82 1.92
C VAL A 87 -21.83 5.79 1.03
N ARG A 88 -21.74 7.05 1.45
CA ARG A 88 -20.76 7.99 0.88
C ARG A 88 -19.69 8.27 1.92
N VAL A 89 -18.45 8.42 1.49
CA VAL A 89 -17.34 8.81 2.37
C VAL A 89 -16.73 10.08 1.79
N ARG A 90 -16.57 11.10 2.64
CA ARG A 90 -15.90 12.36 2.31
C ARG A 90 -14.61 12.46 3.10
N PHE A 91 -13.50 12.72 2.42
CA PHE A 91 -12.18 12.83 3.01
C PHE A 91 -11.30 13.71 2.16
N LYS A 92 -10.13 14.10 2.66
CA LYS A 92 -9.16 14.92 1.93
C LYS A 92 -7.91 14.12 1.66
N LEU A 93 -7.30 14.35 0.49
CA LEU A 93 -6.02 13.76 0.12
C LEU A 93 -5.04 14.85 -0.31
N GLN A 94 -3.81 14.78 0.21
CA GLN A 94 -2.74 15.66 -0.20
C GLN A 94 -2.12 15.18 -1.52
N VAL A 95 -2.65 15.69 -2.65
CA VAL A 95 -2.17 15.40 -4.02
C VAL A 95 -1.48 16.61 -4.66
N GLY A 96 -1.54 17.79 -4.04
CA GLY A 96 -0.93 19.02 -4.56
C GLY A 96 -0.33 19.88 -3.45
N LEU A 97 -0.32 21.20 -3.68
CA LEU A 97 -0.04 22.17 -2.62
C LEU A 97 -1.19 22.21 -1.61
N GLU A 98 -2.42 22.11 -2.11
CA GLU A 98 -3.63 22.07 -1.29
C GLU A 98 -4.25 20.65 -1.24
N PRO A 99 -4.88 20.25 -0.11
CA PRO A 99 -5.63 19.01 -0.03
C PRO A 99 -6.86 19.03 -0.95
N GLY A 100 -6.99 18.01 -1.80
CA GLY A 100 -8.19 17.79 -2.62
C GLY A 100 -9.27 17.05 -1.84
N GLU A 101 -10.53 17.50 -1.94
CA GLU A 101 -11.67 16.78 -1.38
C GLU A 101 -12.06 15.60 -2.28
N VAL A 102 -12.21 14.42 -1.67
CA VAL A 102 -12.69 13.20 -2.31
C VAL A 102 -14.05 12.83 -1.72
N VAL A 103 -15.05 12.72 -2.59
CA VAL A 103 -16.36 12.17 -2.24
C VAL A 103 -16.57 10.86 -2.99
N ALA A 104 -16.49 9.74 -2.26
CA ALA A 104 -16.59 8.40 -2.81
C ALA A 104 -17.91 7.73 -2.43
N ARG A 105 -18.63 7.19 -3.40
CA ARG A 105 -19.73 6.23 -3.18
C ARG A 105 -19.11 4.86 -2.94
N CYS A 106 -19.47 4.24 -1.82
CA CYS A 106 -18.91 2.98 -1.38
C CYS A 106 -20.01 1.97 -1.03
N ARG A 107 -19.66 0.69 -1.15
CA ARG A 107 -20.41 -0.40 -0.54
C ARG A 107 -19.62 -0.96 0.62
N ILE A 108 -20.26 -1.12 1.78
CA ILE A 108 -19.63 -1.84 2.88
C ILE A 108 -19.52 -3.31 2.47
N PHE A 109 -18.30 -3.84 2.48
CA PHE A 109 -17.97 -5.17 2.02
C PHE A 109 -17.87 -6.18 3.18
N TYR A 110 -17.29 -5.76 4.31
CA TYR A 110 -17.26 -6.55 5.54
C TYR A 110 -17.28 -5.66 6.78
N LEU A 111 -17.61 -6.28 7.92
CA LEU A 111 -17.40 -5.77 9.27
C LEU A 111 -16.73 -6.88 10.09
N THR A 112 -15.61 -6.57 10.73
CA THR A 112 -14.99 -7.49 11.70
C THR A 112 -14.50 -6.75 12.95
N GLY A 113 -14.45 -7.46 14.07
CA GLY A 113 -13.79 -6.98 15.29
C GLY A 113 -12.29 -7.28 15.20
N ILE A 114 -11.45 -6.30 15.53
CA ILE A 114 -9.98 -6.42 15.48
C ILE A 114 -9.33 -6.47 16.88
N GLY A 115 -10.15 -6.55 17.94
CA GLY A 115 -9.71 -6.58 19.34
C GLY A 115 -9.85 -5.24 20.05
N GLY A 116 -9.79 -5.23 21.39
CA GLY A 116 -9.69 -3.98 22.17
C GLY A 116 -10.78 -2.92 21.89
N ASN A 117 -12.03 -3.34 21.69
CA ASN A 117 -13.16 -2.46 21.31
C ASN A 117 -13.04 -1.79 19.93
N GLN A 118 -12.12 -2.25 19.08
CA GLN A 118 -11.95 -1.75 17.72
C GLN A 118 -12.63 -2.66 16.70
N PHE A 119 -13.19 -2.02 15.68
CA PHE A 119 -13.88 -2.63 14.56
C PHE A 119 -13.31 -2.11 13.25
N ALA A 120 -13.25 -2.98 12.26
CA ALA A 120 -12.84 -2.67 10.90
C ALA A 120 -14.00 -2.83 9.94
N PHE A 121 -14.24 -1.80 9.13
CA PHE A 121 -15.14 -1.84 7.98
C PHE A 121 -14.31 -1.79 6.70
N GLY A 122 -14.41 -2.84 5.89
CA GLY A 122 -13.89 -2.81 4.53
C GLY A 122 -14.93 -2.19 3.60
N LEU A 123 -14.56 -1.15 2.87
CA LEU A 123 -15.43 -0.47 1.91
C LEU A 123 -14.85 -0.63 0.51
N LYS A 124 -15.72 -0.90 -0.47
CA LYS A 124 -15.37 -0.97 -1.89
C LYS A 124 -15.96 0.22 -2.63
N PHE A 125 -15.16 0.88 -3.45
CA PHE A 125 -15.63 1.98 -4.27
C PHE A 125 -16.64 1.48 -5.32
N THR A 126 -17.72 2.22 -5.47
CA THR A 126 -18.75 2.03 -6.51
C THR A 126 -18.88 3.24 -7.43
N GLY A 127 -18.19 4.34 -7.10
CA GLY A 127 -18.13 5.55 -7.92
C GLY A 127 -17.61 6.73 -7.12
N PHE A 128 -17.31 7.82 -7.82
CA PHE A 128 -16.80 9.07 -7.23
C PHE A 128 -17.66 10.24 -7.70
N ALA A 129 -17.62 11.35 -6.97
CA ALA A 129 -18.06 12.64 -7.46
C ALA A 129 -16.84 13.41 -8.02
N GLY A 130 -17.07 14.18 -9.09
CA GLY A 130 -16.01 14.97 -9.73
C GLY A 130 -14.77 14.14 -10.06
N ASN A 131 -13.59 14.67 -9.71
CA ASN A 131 -12.29 14.07 -10.00
C ASN A 131 -11.78 13.10 -8.92
N GLY A 132 -12.64 12.67 -7.98
CA GLY A 132 -12.21 11.87 -6.82
C GLY A 132 -11.49 10.57 -7.15
N ALA A 133 -11.83 9.92 -8.28
CA ALA A 133 -11.13 8.71 -8.73
C ALA A 133 -9.66 9.00 -9.10
N ALA A 134 -9.44 10.06 -9.88
CA ALA A 134 -8.10 10.48 -10.30
C ALA A 134 -7.27 11.02 -9.11
N GLU A 135 -7.91 11.68 -8.14
CA GLU A 135 -7.28 12.10 -6.88
C GLU A 135 -6.73 10.88 -6.12
N VAL A 136 -7.56 9.86 -5.89
CA VAL A 136 -7.16 8.62 -5.20
C VAL A 136 -6.04 7.91 -5.97
N GLU A 137 -6.18 7.76 -7.28
CA GLU A 137 -5.15 7.12 -8.11
C GLU A 137 -3.82 7.87 -8.03
N ARG A 138 -3.81 9.19 -8.25
CA ARG A 138 -2.59 9.99 -8.13
C ARG A 138 -1.98 9.92 -6.73
N TYR A 139 -2.80 9.97 -5.68
CA TYR A 139 -2.34 9.85 -4.31
C TYR A 139 -1.62 8.53 -4.08
N ILE A 140 -2.22 7.43 -4.56
CA ILE A 140 -1.66 6.09 -4.42
C ILE A 140 -0.37 5.98 -5.22
N MET A 141 -0.36 6.40 -6.48
CA MET A 141 0.82 6.32 -7.34
C MET A 141 2.00 7.17 -6.87
N ARG A 142 1.76 8.23 -6.09
CA ARG A 142 2.83 9.04 -5.47
C ARG A 142 3.40 8.45 -4.18
N ARG A 143 2.60 7.67 -3.45
CA ARG A 143 2.99 7.10 -2.14
C ARG A 143 3.44 5.65 -2.23
N ILE A 144 3.02 4.93 -3.25
CA ILE A 144 3.72 3.71 -3.67
C ILE A 144 5.01 4.22 -4.30
N GLU A 145 6.13 4.10 -3.58
CA GLU A 145 7.44 4.26 -4.21
C GLU A 145 7.43 3.34 -5.45
N PRO A 146 7.56 3.91 -6.67
CA PRO A 146 7.54 3.14 -7.88
C PRO A 146 8.48 1.96 -7.73
N VAL A 147 8.05 0.77 -8.13
CA VAL A 147 8.90 -0.42 -8.03
C VAL A 147 10.26 -0.15 -8.69
N GLU A 148 10.26 0.64 -9.77
CA GLU A 148 11.47 1.13 -10.43
C GLU A 148 12.38 1.97 -9.51
N ASP A 149 11.85 2.83 -8.64
CA ASP A 149 12.65 3.62 -7.69
C ASP A 149 13.25 2.76 -6.57
N LYS A 150 12.48 1.78 -6.06
CA LYS A 150 12.99 0.76 -5.13
C LYS A 150 14.15 0.00 -5.73
N VAL A 151 13.99 -0.39 -7.00
CA VAL A 151 15.00 -1.13 -7.76
C VAL A 151 16.22 -0.26 -8.00
N ARG A 152 16.05 0.99 -8.45
CA ARG A 152 17.16 1.94 -8.67
C ARG A 152 17.99 2.14 -7.40
N SER A 153 17.35 2.20 -6.24
CA SER A 153 18.03 2.32 -4.96
C SER A 153 18.73 1.02 -4.56
N TYR A 154 18.09 -0.13 -4.78
CA TYR A 154 18.64 -1.45 -4.43
C TYR A 154 19.78 -1.90 -5.34
N LEU A 155 19.78 -1.46 -6.60
CA LEU A 155 20.82 -1.70 -7.61
C LEU A 155 22.02 -0.74 -7.47
N GLY A 156 22.24 -0.15 -6.29
CA GLY A 156 23.49 0.53 -5.96
C GLY A 156 24.69 -0.43 -5.85
N ALA A 157 24.43 -1.73 -5.77
CA ALA A 157 25.42 -2.80 -5.83
C ALA A 157 24.92 -3.92 -6.77
N PRO A 158 25.79 -4.82 -7.25
CA PRO A 158 25.40 -5.92 -8.13
C PRO A 158 24.41 -6.87 -7.46
N ARG A 159 23.27 -7.13 -8.10
CA ARG A 159 22.21 -8.03 -7.58
C ARG A 159 21.73 -9.02 -8.63
N SER A 160 21.50 -10.26 -8.22
CA SER A 160 20.80 -11.27 -9.03
C SER A 160 19.30 -10.98 -9.11
N SER A 161 18.64 -11.52 -10.13
CA SER A 161 17.18 -11.41 -10.27
C SER A 161 16.44 -12.02 -9.08
N GLU A 162 16.98 -13.07 -8.48
CA GLU A 162 16.45 -13.75 -7.29
C GLU A 162 16.54 -12.87 -6.03
N GLU A 163 17.64 -12.14 -5.86
CA GLU A 163 17.79 -11.17 -4.76
C GLU A 163 16.79 -10.01 -4.90
N ILE A 164 16.63 -9.49 -6.12
CA ILE A 164 15.70 -8.39 -6.42
C ILE A 164 14.25 -8.85 -6.21
N SER A 165 13.90 -10.05 -6.68
CA SER A 165 12.59 -10.68 -6.46
C SER A 165 12.26 -10.79 -4.98
N ARG A 166 13.21 -11.26 -4.15
CA ARG A 166 13.04 -11.36 -2.71
C ARG A 166 12.87 -9.99 -2.03
N TYR A 167 13.65 -9.00 -2.46
CA TYR A 167 13.59 -7.64 -1.93
C TYR A 167 12.25 -6.95 -2.22
N LEU A 168 11.76 -7.08 -3.45
CA LEU A 168 10.51 -6.43 -3.90
C LEU A 168 9.25 -7.24 -3.59
N ARG A 169 9.41 -8.51 -3.21
CA ARG A 169 8.32 -9.49 -3.06
C ARG A 169 7.52 -9.65 -4.35
N MET A 170 8.24 -9.80 -5.47
CA MET A 170 7.69 -9.95 -6.83
C MET A 170 8.13 -11.27 -7.45
N GLY A 171 7.39 -11.75 -8.45
CA GLY A 171 7.79 -12.91 -9.25
C GLY A 171 9.06 -12.63 -10.04
N VAL A 172 9.90 -13.65 -10.25
CA VAL A 172 11.17 -13.49 -11.00
C VAL A 172 10.92 -13.04 -12.45
N SER A 173 9.84 -13.50 -13.08
CA SER A 173 9.43 -13.04 -14.42
C SER A 173 9.09 -11.56 -14.46
N GLU A 174 8.38 -11.05 -13.45
CA GLU A 174 8.03 -9.63 -13.34
C GLU A 174 9.28 -8.77 -13.13
N VAL A 175 10.26 -9.28 -12.37
CA VAL A 175 11.57 -8.65 -12.20
C VAL A 175 12.30 -8.56 -13.52
N TYR A 176 12.29 -9.61 -14.35
CA TYR A 176 12.92 -9.56 -15.68
C TYR A 176 12.29 -8.51 -16.59
N GLU A 177 10.96 -8.48 -16.70
CA GLU A 177 10.27 -7.48 -17.54
C GLU A 177 10.60 -6.04 -17.10
N MET A 178 10.64 -5.82 -15.79
CA MET A 178 11.01 -4.53 -15.23
C MET A 178 12.47 -4.18 -15.50
N LEU A 179 13.40 -5.11 -15.31
CA LEU A 179 14.82 -4.89 -15.62
C LEU A 179 15.02 -4.59 -17.10
N GLU A 180 14.32 -5.27 -18.00
CA GLU A 180 14.35 -4.96 -19.44
C GLU A 180 13.86 -3.53 -19.73
N ARG A 181 12.78 -3.08 -19.10
CA ARG A 181 12.34 -1.67 -19.23
C ARG A 181 13.42 -0.69 -18.76
N LEU A 182 14.08 -0.98 -17.65
CA LEU A 182 15.15 -0.13 -17.12
C LEU A 182 16.42 -0.15 -18.00
N LYS A 183 16.74 -1.27 -18.64
CA LYS A 183 17.81 -1.36 -19.65
C LYS A 183 17.49 -0.53 -20.88
N ILE A 184 16.26 -0.61 -21.39
CA ILE A 184 15.81 0.20 -22.53
C ILE A 184 15.94 1.70 -22.22
N LYS A 185 15.68 2.10 -20.96
CA LYS A 185 15.89 3.48 -20.47
C LYS A 185 17.37 3.84 -20.25
N GLY A 186 18.30 2.90 -20.39
CA GLY A 186 19.72 3.10 -20.15
C GLY A 186 20.09 3.25 -18.67
N GLU A 187 19.27 2.76 -17.75
CA GLU A 187 19.45 2.98 -16.32
C GLU A 187 20.13 1.81 -15.60
N VAL A 188 20.06 0.61 -16.18
CA VAL A 188 20.58 -0.63 -15.61
C VAL A 188 21.46 -1.34 -16.63
N VAL A 189 22.58 -1.89 -16.14
CA VAL A 189 23.44 -2.79 -16.88
C VAL A 189 23.34 -4.20 -16.28
N THR A 190 23.48 -5.20 -17.13
CA THR A 190 23.54 -6.61 -16.72
C THR A 190 24.82 -7.23 -17.23
N TYR A 191 25.48 -7.99 -16.38
CA TYR A 191 26.71 -8.71 -16.71
C TYR A 191 26.74 -10.06 -16.01
N GLN A 192 27.62 -10.95 -16.46
CA GLN A 192 27.79 -12.28 -15.89
C GLN A 192 28.96 -12.28 -14.91
N ASP A 193 28.74 -12.80 -13.71
CA ASP A 193 29.74 -12.96 -12.67
C ASP A 193 29.61 -14.35 -12.04
N GLY A 194 30.64 -15.19 -12.20
CA GLY A 194 30.63 -16.56 -11.65
C GLY A 194 29.47 -17.43 -12.14
N GLY A 195 28.98 -17.21 -13.37
CA GLY A 195 27.82 -17.93 -13.92
C GLY A 195 26.46 -17.35 -13.53
N VAL A 196 26.42 -16.32 -12.68
CA VAL A 196 25.20 -15.64 -12.23
C VAL A 196 25.03 -14.32 -12.98
N MET A 197 23.83 -14.08 -13.48
CA MET A 197 23.50 -12.77 -14.07
C MET A 197 23.30 -11.74 -12.97
N ARG A 198 24.11 -10.68 -13.00
CA ARG A 198 24.07 -9.56 -12.06
C ARG A 198 23.57 -8.32 -12.74
N ASN A 199 22.73 -7.57 -12.04
CA ASN A 199 22.18 -6.29 -12.46
C ASN A 199 22.74 -5.19 -11.57
N LEU A 200 23.09 -4.07 -12.17
CA LEU A 200 23.69 -2.92 -11.48
C LEU A 200 23.17 -1.64 -12.13
N ARG A 201 22.93 -0.59 -11.32
CA ARG A 201 22.57 0.72 -11.87
C ARG A 201 23.73 1.28 -12.68
N LEU A 202 23.48 1.79 -13.89
CA LEU A 202 24.52 2.29 -14.78
C LEU A 202 25.39 3.36 -14.08
N SER A 203 24.78 4.28 -13.34
CA SER A 203 25.55 5.30 -12.62
C SER A 203 26.44 4.71 -11.53
N ALA A 204 26.03 3.64 -10.86
CA ALA A 204 26.88 2.95 -9.89
C ALA A 204 28.04 2.22 -10.58
N ALA A 205 27.78 1.56 -11.71
CA ALA A 205 28.80 0.92 -12.54
C ALA A 205 29.86 1.91 -13.03
N LEU A 206 29.43 3.08 -13.53
CA LEU A 206 30.33 4.14 -13.98
C LEU A 206 31.18 4.67 -12.83
N THR A 207 30.59 4.92 -11.66
CA THR A 207 31.34 5.34 -10.47
C THR A 207 32.45 4.34 -10.13
N GLU A 208 32.14 3.04 -10.08
CA GLU A 208 33.11 1.99 -9.77
C GLU A 208 34.26 1.92 -10.80
N ILE A 209 33.93 2.04 -12.09
CA ILE A 209 34.93 2.08 -13.17
C ILE A 209 35.85 3.29 -13.02
N PHE A 210 35.29 4.49 -12.84
CA PHE A 210 36.10 5.70 -12.71
C PHE A 210 36.98 5.70 -11.46
N ASP A 211 36.47 5.19 -10.34
CA ASP A 211 37.26 5.06 -9.11
C ASP A 211 38.40 4.05 -9.28
N THR A 212 38.15 2.94 -9.97
CA THR A 212 39.18 1.96 -10.32
C THR A 212 40.27 2.56 -11.22
N LEU A 213 39.89 3.31 -12.25
CA LEU A 213 40.84 3.98 -13.15
C LEU A 213 41.70 5.02 -12.40
N ARG A 214 41.10 5.78 -11.47
CA ARG A 214 41.84 6.72 -10.61
C ARG A 214 42.87 6.00 -9.74
N GLN A 215 42.50 4.86 -9.16
CA GLN A 215 43.43 4.06 -8.36
C GLN A 215 44.58 3.51 -9.20
N PHE A 216 44.32 3.04 -10.42
CA PHE A 216 45.37 2.61 -11.34
C PHE A 216 46.32 3.75 -11.71
N ASN A 217 45.77 4.93 -12.04
CA ASN A 217 46.60 6.09 -12.38
C ASN A 217 47.50 6.51 -11.21
N LYS A 218 46.97 6.49 -9.98
CA LYS A 218 47.76 6.76 -8.76
C LYS A 218 48.90 5.75 -8.61
N ARG A 219 48.63 4.45 -8.76
CA ARG A 219 49.65 3.40 -8.66
C ARG A 219 50.72 3.53 -9.75
N LEU A 220 50.33 3.91 -10.96
CA LEU A 220 51.26 4.12 -12.07
C LEU A 220 52.21 5.29 -11.77
N SER A 221 51.68 6.42 -11.31
CA SER A 221 52.48 7.58 -10.91
C SER A 221 53.43 7.25 -9.75
N GLU A 222 53.00 6.48 -8.74
CA GLU A 222 53.87 6.01 -7.65
C GLU A 222 55.01 5.09 -8.14
N LEU A 223 54.79 4.33 -9.21
CA LEU A 223 55.80 3.46 -9.81
C LEU A 223 56.82 4.25 -10.65
N GLU A 224 56.36 5.24 -11.41
CA GLU A 224 57.23 6.15 -12.17
C GLU A 224 58.15 6.94 -11.23
N ASP A 225 57.59 7.51 -10.16
CA ASP A 225 58.33 8.18 -9.10
C ASP A 225 59.41 7.30 -8.44
N ARG A 226 59.16 6.00 -8.32
CA ARG A 226 60.13 5.05 -7.75
C ARG A 226 61.22 4.66 -8.75
N ARG A 227 60.89 4.64 -10.04
CA ARG A 227 61.85 4.38 -11.11
C ARG A 227 62.84 5.54 -11.23
N ASP A 228 62.34 6.77 -11.21
CA ASP A 228 63.17 7.96 -11.41
C ASP A 228 64.07 8.29 -10.20
N ARG A 229 63.84 7.63 -9.05
CA ARG A 229 64.68 7.70 -7.83
C ARG A 229 65.75 6.60 -7.74
N LYS A 230 65.83 5.67 -8.70
CA LYS A 230 66.83 4.59 -8.75
C LYS A 230 67.83 4.85 -9.86
#